data_AF-A0A212C314-F1
#
_entry.id   AF-A0A212C314-F1
#
_cell.length_a   1.000
_cell.length_b   1.000
_cell.length_c   1.000
_cell.angle_alpha   90.00
_cell.angle_beta   90.00
_cell.angle_gamma   90.00
#
_symmetry.space_group_name_H-M   'P 1'
#
loop_
_entity.id
_entity.type
_entity.pdbx_description
1 polymer ?
#
loop_
_entity_poly.entity_id
_entity_poly.type
_entity_poly.pdbx_seq_one_letter_code
_entity_poly.pdbx_strand_id
1 'polypeptide(L)'
;MSQKFQQFYWLCQQNMDPSAMPRPTSQDLAGYWDMLQLSVQDVSMKFDELHQLKLSDWKVVESPERKEERKVPPPIPKKPPRGKLPITREKSLDLPDRQRQEARRRLAAAKRAASFRQSSASERADSIEIYIPEAQTRL
;
A
#
# COMPACT_ATOMS: atom_id res chain seq x y z
N MET A 1 -10.88 -8.20 17.94
CA MET A 1 -11.17 -6.75 18.07
C MET A 1 -10.39 -6.08 19.19
N SER A 2 -10.36 -6.62 20.42
CA SER A 2 -9.70 -6.00 21.58
C SER A 2 -8.29 -5.41 21.32
N GLN A 3 -7.43 -6.13 20.59
CA GLN A 3 -6.05 -5.69 20.32
C GLN A 3 -5.95 -4.36 19.55
N LYS A 4 -6.77 -4.15 18.50
CA LYS A 4 -6.74 -2.91 17.71
C LYS A 4 -7.26 -1.71 18.51
N PHE A 5 -8.28 -1.92 19.34
CA PHE A 5 -8.80 -0.89 20.23
C PHE A 5 -7.80 -0.51 21.32
N GLN A 6 -7.08 -1.48 21.89
CA GLN A 6 -6.01 -1.21 22.84
C GLN A 6 -4.84 -0.45 22.21
N GLN A 7 -4.47 -0.79 20.97
CA GLN A 7 -3.47 -0.04 20.22
C GLN A 7 -3.91 1.41 19.97
N PHE A 8 -5.16 1.63 19.51
CA PHE A 8 -5.70 2.97 19.32
C PHE A 8 -5.71 3.77 20.63
N TYR A 9 -6.13 3.14 21.73
CA TYR A 9 -6.10 3.76 23.06
C TYR A 9 -4.69 4.22 23.44
N TRP A 10 -3.69 3.36 23.28
CA TRP A 10 -2.30 3.73 23.54
C TRP A 10 -1.81 4.85 22.63
N LEU A 11 -2.16 4.83 21.34
CA LEU A 11 -1.81 5.92 20.42
C LEU A 11 -2.42 7.25 20.87
N CYS A 12 -3.68 7.25 21.32
CA CYS A 12 -4.33 8.43 21.87
C CYS A 12 -3.63 8.93 23.13
N GLN A 13 -3.25 8.04 24.05
CA GLN A 13 -2.49 8.40 25.25
C GLN A 13 -1.13 9.01 24.91
N GLN A 14 -0.40 8.39 23.97
CA GLN A 14 0.90 8.87 23.51
C GLN A 14 0.82 10.21 22.76
N ASN A 15 -0.29 10.48 22.07
CA ASN A 15 -0.52 11.80 21.46
C ASN A 15 -0.73 12.90 22.51
N MET A 16 -1.36 12.58 23.65
CA MET A 16 -1.56 13.53 24.75
C MET A 16 -0.30 13.79 25.57
N ASP A 17 0.66 12.88 25.57
CA ASP A 17 1.94 13.05 26.26
C ASP A 17 2.90 13.96 25.46
N PRO A 18 3.25 15.15 25.97
CA PRO A 18 4.19 16.04 25.29
C PRO A 18 5.64 15.52 25.28
N SER A 19 5.96 14.50 26.07
CA SER A 19 7.29 13.88 26.15
C SER A 19 7.47 12.66 25.24
N ALA A 20 6.40 12.17 24.61
CA ALA A 20 6.44 11.00 23.73
C ALA A 20 7.25 11.28 22.45
N MET A 21 8.14 10.35 22.09
CA MET A 21 9.00 10.49 20.90
C MET A 21 9.18 9.14 20.17
N PRO A 22 8.77 9.03 18.89
CA PRO A 22 8.05 10.02 18.10
C PRO A 22 6.60 10.18 18.56
N ARG A 23 6.13 11.42 18.66
CA ARG A 23 4.75 11.73 19.03
C ARG A 23 3.81 11.38 17.88
N PRO A 24 2.76 10.56 18.08
CA PRO A 24 1.73 10.35 17.07
C PRO A 24 1.10 11.69 16.69
N THR A 25 0.91 11.95 15.41
CA THR A 25 0.19 13.15 14.94
C THR A 25 -1.31 12.90 14.93
N SER A 26 -2.11 13.98 14.90
CA SER A 26 -3.56 13.86 14.74
C SER A 26 -3.95 13.12 13.45
N GLN A 27 -3.12 13.20 12.42
CA GLN A 27 -3.33 12.50 11.15
C GLN A 27 -3.08 10.99 11.29
N ASP A 28 -2.10 10.58 12.10
CA ASP A 28 -1.85 9.16 12.39
C ASP A 28 -3.04 8.54 13.14
N LEU A 29 -3.61 9.28 14.10
CA LEU A 29 -4.82 8.87 14.81
C LEU A 29 -6.03 8.75 13.89
N ALA A 30 -6.24 9.74 13.01
CA ALA A 30 -7.33 9.71 12.03
C ALA A 30 -7.19 8.51 11.07
N GLY A 31 -6.01 8.28 10.51
CA GLY A 31 -5.75 7.15 9.63
C GLY A 31 -5.94 5.79 10.32
N TYR A 32 -5.50 5.67 11.58
CA TYR A 32 -5.74 4.45 12.37
C TYR A 32 -7.23 4.26 12.69
N TRP A 33 -7.94 5.35 13.00
CA TRP A 33 -9.38 5.34 13.26
C TRP A 33 -10.16 4.87 12.04
N ASP A 34 -9.84 5.34 10.83
CA ASP A 34 -10.50 4.89 9.61
C ASP A 34 -10.34 3.37 9.41
N MET A 35 -9.15 2.84 9.63
CA MET A 35 -8.90 1.40 9.57
C MET A 35 -9.65 0.61 10.65
N LEU A 36 -9.73 1.17 11.86
CA LEU A 36 -10.48 0.58 12.96
C LEU A 36 -11.98 0.55 12.62
N GLN A 37 -12.50 1.62 12.04
CA GLN A 37 -13.89 1.77 11.65
C GLN A 37 -14.27 0.79 10.53
N LEU A 38 -13.42 0.61 9.51
CA LEU A 38 -13.60 -0.44 8.49
C LEU A 38 -13.69 -1.83 9.14
N SER A 39 -12.81 -2.12 10.10
CA SER A 39 -12.84 -3.40 10.82
C SER A 39 -14.12 -3.60 11.63
N VAL A 40 -14.69 -2.52 12.19
CA VAL A 40 -15.97 -2.56 12.90
C VAL A 40 -17.10 -2.85 11.92
N GLN A 41 -17.14 -2.15 10.79
CA GLN A 41 -18.15 -2.34 9.75
C GLN A 41 -18.14 -3.76 9.18
N ASP A 42 -16.96 -4.32 8.91
CA ASP A 42 -16.83 -5.71 8.44
C ASP A 42 -17.44 -6.71 9.43
N VAL A 43 -17.17 -6.51 10.72
CA VAL A 43 -17.72 -7.35 11.79
C VAL A 43 -19.23 -7.15 11.90
N SER A 44 -19.72 -5.91 11.84
CA SER A 44 -21.16 -5.60 11.82
C SER A 44 -21.87 -6.30 10.67
N MET A 45 -21.33 -6.25 9.46
CA MET A 45 -21.90 -6.92 8.29
C MET A 45 -21.98 -8.44 8.47
N LYS A 46 -20.99 -9.05 9.14
CA LYS A 46 -21.05 -10.48 9.51
C LYS A 46 -22.14 -10.77 10.52
N PHE A 47 -22.37 -9.88 11.48
CA PHE A 47 -23.50 -10.01 12.40
C PHE A 47 -24.83 -9.89 11.68
N ASP A 48 -24.95 -8.98 10.72
CA ASP A 48 -26.16 -8.82 9.91
C ASP A 48 -26.44 -10.07 9.06
N GLU A 49 -25.42 -10.63 8.40
CA GLU A 49 -25.50 -11.92 7.69
C GLU A 49 -26.01 -13.04 8.62
N LEU A 50 -25.44 -13.16 9.82
CA LEU A 50 -25.85 -14.16 10.81
C LEU A 50 -27.29 -13.91 11.31
N HIS A 51 -27.67 -12.65 11.48
CA HIS A 51 -29.03 -12.29 11.89
C HIS A 51 -30.04 -12.68 10.81
N GLN A 52 -29.73 -12.41 9.54
CA GLN A 52 -30.55 -12.85 8.41
C GLN A 52 -30.66 -14.37 8.32
N LEU A 53 -29.55 -15.10 8.49
CA LEU A 53 -29.56 -16.56 8.53
C LEU A 53 -30.40 -17.11 9.68
N LYS A 54 -30.35 -16.48 10.86
CA LYS A 54 -31.21 -16.87 11.99
C LYS A 54 -32.69 -16.70 11.66
N LEU A 55 -33.06 -15.61 10.97
CA LEU A 55 -34.44 -15.37 10.53
C LEU A 55 -34.89 -16.34 9.43
N SER A 56 -33.96 -16.90 8.64
CA SER A 56 -34.24 -17.87 7.58
C SER A 56 -34.13 -19.33 8.01
N ASP A 57 -34.18 -19.64 9.31
CA ASP A 57 -33.98 -20.99 9.88
C ASP A 57 -32.65 -21.64 9.44
N TRP A 58 -31.59 -20.83 9.35
CA TRP A 58 -30.27 -21.22 8.85
C TRP A 58 -30.28 -21.77 7.42
N LYS A 59 -31.37 -21.57 6.67
CA LYS A 59 -31.38 -21.86 5.25
C LYS A 59 -30.52 -20.81 4.57
N VAL A 60 -29.42 -21.26 3.98
CA VAL A 60 -28.57 -20.44 3.12
C VAL A 60 -29.45 -19.94 1.98
N VAL A 61 -29.96 -18.73 2.10
CA VAL A 61 -30.63 -18.04 1.01
C VAL A 61 -29.55 -17.84 -0.04
N GLU A 62 -29.56 -18.67 -1.10
CA GLU A 62 -28.75 -18.43 -2.27
C GLU A 62 -29.15 -17.07 -2.84
N SER A 63 -28.43 -16.01 -2.45
CA SER A 63 -28.51 -14.73 -3.16
C SER A 63 -28.24 -15.01 -4.65
N PRO A 64 -29.08 -14.51 -5.57
CA PRO A 64 -28.95 -14.76 -7.00
C PRO A 64 -27.61 -14.28 -7.57
N GLU A 65 -26.86 -13.42 -6.88
CA GLU A 65 -25.52 -12.98 -7.29
C GLU A 65 -24.51 -14.13 -7.42
N ARG A 66 -24.66 -15.23 -6.67
CA ARG A 66 -23.75 -16.40 -6.83
C ARG A 66 -24.03 -17.26 -8.06
N LYS A 67 -25.16 -17.07 -8.75
CA LYS A 67 -25.48 -17.87 -9.94
C LYS A 67 -24.80 -17.36 -11.20
N GLU A 68 -24.30 -16.13 -11.21
CA GLU A 68 -23.68 -15.55 -12.41
C GLU A 68 -22.18 -15.85 -12.56
N GLU A 69 -21.46 -16.09 -11.45
CA GLU A 69 -20.01 -16.39 -11.49
C GLU A 69 -19.68 -17.85 -11.85
N ARG A 70 -20.68 -18.75 -11.89
CA ARG A 70 -20.51 -20.12 -12.39
C ARG A 70 -20.79 -20.27 -13.89
N LYS A 71 -20.44 -19.27 -14.70
CA LYS A 71 -20.16 -19.54 -16.12
C LYS A 71 -18.74 -20.07 -16.25
N VAL A 72 -18.63 -21.39 -16.09
CA VAL A 72 -17.44 -22.16 -16.42
C VAL A 72 -17.01 -21.78 -17.86
N PRO A 73 -15.79 -21.29 -18.09
CA PRO A 73 -15.33 -21.01 -19.44
C PRO A 73 -15.29 -22.33 -20.24
N PRO A 74 -15.64 -22.31 -21.54
CA PRO A 74 -15.68 -23.52 -22.35
C PRO A 74 -14.30 -24.20 -22.39
N PRO A 75 -14.25 -25.55 -22.43
CA PRO A 75 -12.99 -26.28 -22.42
C PRO A 75 -12.19 -25.97 -23.68
N ILE A 76 -11.04 -25.32 -23.49
CA ILE A 76 -10.12 -24.96 -24.56
C ILE A 76 -9.51 -26.27 -25.14
N PRO A 77 -9.51 -26.47 -26.48
CA PRO A 77 -8.94 -27.66 -27.08
C PRO A 77 -7.43 -27.80 -26.82
N LYS A 78 -7.05 -28.99 -26.36
CA LYS A 78 -5.70 -29.40 -25.96
C LYS A 78 -4.68 -29.17 -27.09
N LYS A 79 -3.58 -28.46 -26.79
CA LYS A 79 -2.36 -28.42 -27.61
C LYS A 79 -1.18 -29.08 -26.87
N PRO A 80 -0.20 -29.66 -27.59
CA PRO A 80 0.70 -30.72 -27.11
C PRO A 80 1.83 -30.21 -26.19
N PRO A 81 2.53 -31.11 -25.47
CA PRO A 81 3.35 -30.75 -24.33
C PRO A 81 4.67 -30.11 -24.76
N ARG A 82 4.98 -28.92 -24.25
CA ARG A 82 6.32 -28.35 -24.31
C ARG A 82 6.91 -28.26 -22.90
N GLY A 83 7.98 -29.02 -22.72
CA GLY A 83 9.22 -28.53 -22.09
C GLY A 83 9.20 -28.29 -20.58
N LYS A 84 9.90 -29.17 -19.87
CA LYS A 84 10.30 -29.07 -18.46
C LYS A 84 10.93 -27.71 -18.12
N LEU A 85 10.47 -27.08 -17.04
CA LEU A 85 11.27 -26.22 -16.17
C LEU A 85 10.86 -26.53 -14.71
N PRO A 86 11.81 -26.79 -13.79
CA PRO A 86 11.47 -27.14 -12.42
C PRO A 86 10.96 -25.90 -11.69
N ILE A 87 9.67 -25.86 -11.37
CA ILE A 87 9.12 -24.93 -10.38
C ILE A 87 9.56 -25.44 -9.01
N THR A 88 10.65 -24.87 -8.51
CA THR A 88 10.98 -24.90 -7.09
C THR A 88 9.85 -24.23 -6.32
N ARG A 89 9.26 -25.03 -5.44
CA ARG A 89 8.20 -24.67 -4.52
C ARG A 89 8.78 -23.80 -3.41
N GLU A 90 9.06 -22.54 -3.73
CA GLU A 90 9.48 -21.54 -2.76
C GLU A 90 8.23 -20.96 -2.10
N LYS A 91 8.04 -21.28 -0.82
CA LYS A 91 7.14 -20.53 0.06
C LYS A 91 7.63 -19.08 0.08
N SER A 92 6.76 -18.08 -0.09
CA SER A 92 7.00 -16.82 0.62
C SER A 92 5.78 -15.91 0.64
N LEU A 93 5.47 -15.41 1.84
CA LEU A 93 4.52 -14.33 2.16
C LEU A 93 4.96 -12.95 1.60
N ASP A 94 5.81 -12.93 0.56
CA ASP A 94 6.63 -11.81 0.11
C ASP A 94 6.18 -11.22 -1.24
N LEU A 95 5.09 -11.76 -1.83
CA LEU A 95 4.54 -11.24 -3.09
C LEU A 95 4.29 -9.70 -3.09
N PRO A 96 3.74 -9.08 -2.03
CA PRO A 96 3.51 -7.64 -2.03
C PRO A 96 4.82 -6.84 -1.87
N ASP A 97 5.80 -7.34 -1.12
CA ASP A 97 7.10 -6.67 -0.93
C ASP A 97 7.95 -6.69 -2.20
N ARG A 98 7.91 -7.81 -2.95
CA ARG A 98 8.54 -7.93 -4.26
C ARG A 98 7.99 -6.93 -5.27
N GLN A 99 6.67 -6.73 -5.31
CA GLN A 99 6.06 -5.70 -6.16
C GLN A 99 6.49 -4.29 -5.74
N ARG A 100 6.59 -4.03 -4.43
CA ARG A 100 7.02 -2.73 -3.90
C ARG A 100 8.48 -2.42 -4.25
N GLN A 101 9.37 -3.40 -4.15
CA GLN A 101 10.76 -3.28 -4.57
C GLN A 101 10.91 -3.07 -6.07
N GLU A 102 10.12 -3.78 -6.89
CA GLU A 102 10.15 -3.62 -8.34
C GLU A 102 9.68 -2.22 -8.78
N ALA A 103 8.61 -1.71 -8.15
CA ALA A 103 8.13 -0.34 -8.37
C ALA A 103 9.21 0.71 -8.02
N ARG A 104 9.91 0.54 -6.90
CA ARG A 104 11.04 1.41 -6.50
C ARG A 104 12.20 1.35 -7.49
N ARG A 105 12.58 0.15 -7.95
CA ARG A 105 13.64 -0.04 -8.95
C ARG A 105 13.28 0.61 -10.28
N ARG A 106 12.01 0.49 -10.71
CA ARG A 106 11.51 1.10 -11.95
C ARG A 106 11.49 2.62 -11.86
N LEU A 107 11.07 3.19 -10.73
CA LEU A 107 11.11 4.63 -10.50
C LEU A 107 12.54 5.17 -10.51
N ALA A 108 13.49 4.48 -9.86
CA ALA A 108 14.90 4.88 -9.86
C ALA A 108 15.53 4.81 -11.26
N ALA A 109 15.18 3.81 -12.07
CA ALA A 109 15.62 3.70 -13.45
C ALA A 109 15.05 4.83 -14.33
N ALA A 110 13.76 5.16 -14.16
CA ALA A 110 13.13 6.28 -14.86
C ALA A 110 13.76 7.63 -14.48
N LYS A 111 14.06 7.86 -13.19
CA LYS A 111 14.77 9.06 -12.73
C LYS A 111 16.17 9.17 -13.34
N ARG A 112 16.93 8.08 -13.41
CA ARG A 112 18.26 8.07 -14.05
C ARG A 112 18.17 8.35 -15.56
N ALA A 113 17.19 7.77 -16.26
CA ALA A 113 16.97 8.02 -17.68
C ALA A 113 16.50 9.46 -17.99
N ALA A 114 15.70 10.06 -17.11
CA ALA A 114 15.29 11.46 -17.23
C ALA A 114 16.44 12.42 -16.94
N SER A 115 17.27 12.12 -15.93
CA SER A 115 18.45 12.90 -15.59
C SER A 115 19.52 12.86 -16.70
N PHE A 116 19.66 11.76 -17.42
CA PHE A 116 20.54 11.67 -18.60
C PHE A 116 20.08 12.61 -19.73
N ARG A 117 18.77 12.82 -19.90
CA ARG A 117 18.23 13.78 -20.88
C ARG A 117 18.45 15.24 -20.46
N GLN A 118 18.63 15.52 -19.17
CA GLN A 118 18.98 16.86 -18.68
C GLN A 118 20.50 17.11 -18.66
N SER A 119 21.33 16.08 -18.49
CA SER A 119 22.80 16.26 -18.44
C SER A 119 23.39 16.76 -19.76
N SER A 120 22.84 16.38 -20.92
CA SER A 120 23.31 16.90 -22.21
C SER A 120 22.90 18.36 -22.50
N ALA A 121 22.06 18.97 -21.66
CA ALA A 121 21.69 20.39 -21.75
C ALA A 121 22.45 21.29 -20.75
N SER A 122 23.20 20.71 -19.81
CA SER A 122 23.81 21.46 -18.68
C SER A 122 25.32 21.68 -18.79
N GLU A 123 26.02 21.13 -19.79
CA GLU A 123 27.46 21.40 -19.99
C GLU A 123 27.79 22.86 -20.36
N ARG A 124 26.79 23.73 -20.55
CA ARG A 124 26.98 25.17 -20.81
C ARG A 124 26.72 26.07 -19.59
N ALA A 125 26.31 25.53 -18.45
CA ALA A 125 25.87 26.31 -17.28
C ALA A 125 26.92 26.42 -16.16
N ASP A 126 28.12 25.86 -16.33
CA ASP A 126 29.23 25.93 -15.36
C ASP A 126 30.14 27.16 -15.55
N SER A 127 29.61 28.23 -16.17
CA SER A 127 30.28 29.53 -16.28
C SER A 127 29.46 30.59 -15.53
N ILE A 128 29.37 30.43 -14.21
CA ILE A 128 28.83 31.48 -13.33
C ILE A 128 30.03 32.11 -12.61
N GLU A 129 30.57 33.18 -13.19
CA GLU A 129 31.50 34.05 -12.49
C GLU A 129 30.78 34.72 -11.32
N ILE A 130 31.09 34.28 -10.10
CA ILE A 130 30.61 34.95 -8.88
C ILE A 130 31.47 36.21 -8.70
N TYR A 131 30.95 37.35 -9.13
CA TYR A 131 31.53 38.66 -8.84
C TYR A 131 31.41 38.95 -7.34
N ILE A 132 32.54 38.92 -6.62
CA ILE A 132 32.65 39.36 -5.23
C ILE A 132 33.10 40.83 -5.27
N PRO A 133 32.24 41.82 -4.96
CA PRO A 133 32.71 43.19 -4.81
C PRO A 133 33.62 43.28 -3.59
N GLU A 134 34.86 43.70 -3.80
CA GLU A 134 35.83 43.98 -2.74
C GLU A 134 35.25 45.03 -1.78
N ALA A 135 35.00 44.63 -0.53
CA ALA A 135 34.64 45.56 0.53
C ALA A 135 35.88 46.37 0.95
N GLN A 136 36.05 47.54 0.33
CA GLN A 136 36.88 48.61 0.87
C GLN A 136 36.13 49.28 2.03
N THR A 137 36.70 49.23 3.25
CA THR A 137 36.67 50.28 4.30
C THR A 137 37.43 49.73 5.52
N ARG A 138 38.69 50.13 5.78
CA ARG A 138 39.11 51.32 6.54
C ARG A 138 38.30 51.56 7.82
N LEU A 139 38.81 51.09 8.95
CA LEU A 139 39.43 51.85 10.06
C LEU A 139 39.49 50.98 11.33
#